data_AF-A0A521QH80-F1
#
_entry.id   AF-A0A521QH80-F1
#
_cell.length_a   1.000
_cell.length_b   1.000
_cell.length_c   1.000
_cell.angle_alpha   90.00
_cell.angle_beta   90.00
_cell.angle_gamma   90.00
#
_symmetry.space_group_name_H-M   'P 1'
#
loop_
_entity.id
_entity.type
_entity.pdbx_description
1 polymer ?
#
loop_
_entity_poly.entity_id
_entity_poly.type
_entity_poly.pdbx_seq_one_letter_code
_entity_poly.pdbx_strand_id
1 'polypeptide(L)' 'MLGEGTDFNRYLAALSAGRVIFDPGSKVMNASTAKSTVKARSQFRMSVRHLAELYQKFEPVKF' A
#
# COMPACT_ATOMS: atom_id res chain seq x y z
N MET A 1 14.57 5.58 -2.74
CA MET A 1 14.81 4.22 -3.23
C MET A 1 13.82 3.98 -4.35
N LEU A 2 14.27 3.43 -5.48
CA LEU A 2 13.42 3.00 -6.59
C LEU A 2 13.30 1.48 -6.54
N GLY A 3 12.06 1.00 -6.60
CA GLY A 3 11.74 -0.42 -6.66
C GLY A 3 11.27 -0.82 -8.06
N GLU A 4 11.88 -1.83 -8.65
CA GLU A 4 11.56 -2.31 -9.99
C GLU A 4 11.35 -3.84 -10.02
N GLY A 5 10.52 -4.31 -10.96
CA GLY A 5 10.26 -5.73 -11.15
C GLY A 5 9.36 -6.34 -10.07
N THR A 6 8.36 -5.60 -9.59
CA THR A 6 7.30 -6.21 -8.74
C THR A 6 6.41 -7.13 -9.58
N ASP A 7 5.89 -8.17 -8.94
CA ASP A 7 4.90 -9.07 -9.52
C ASP A 7 3.89 -9.52 -8.45
N PHE A 8 2.83 -10.22 -8.89
CA PHE A 8 1.77 -10.68 -7.99
C PHE A 8 2.26 -11.75 -6.99
N ASN A 9 3.22 -12.59 -7.36
CA ASN A 9 3.73 -13.63 -6.47
C ASN A 9 4.53 -13.04 -5.31
N ARG A 10 5.32 -12.00 -5.56
CA ARG A 10 6.03 -11.22 -4.53
C ARG A 10 5.06 -10.56 -3.57
N TYR A 11 4.01 -9.93 -4.10
CA TYR A 11 2.92 -9.38 -3.30
C TYR A 11 2.24 -10.45 -2.44
N LEU A 12 1.85 -11.58 -3.03
CA LEU A 12 1.15 -12.66 -2.33
C LEU A 12 2.03 -13.30 -1.24
N ALA A 13 3.33 -13.47 -1.52
CA ALA A 13 4.29 -13.94 -0.53
C ALA A 13 4.41 -12.95 0.64
N ALA A 14 4.52 -11.65 0.37
CA ALA A 14 4.59 -10.62 1.41
C ALA A 14 3.28 -10.51 2.23
N LEU A 15 2.12 -10.72 1.58
CA LEU A 15 0.81 -10.80 2.25
C LEU A 15 0.70 -12.03 3.14
N SER A 16 1.05 -13.21 2.62
CA SER A 16 1.08 -14.47 3.37
C SER A 16 2.01 -14.40 4.58
N ALA A 17 3.15 -13.70 4.44
CA ALA A 17 4.09 -13.45 5.52
C ALA A 17 3.65 -12.34 6.51
N GLY A 18 2.47 -11.74 6.34
CA GLY A 18 1.94 -10.69 7.22
C GLY A 18 2.65 -9.33 7.11
N ARG A 19 3.45 -9.12 6.06
CA ARG A 19 4.21 -7.87 5.83
C ARG A 19 3.38 -6.85 5.06
N VAL A 20 2.52 -7.32 4.16
CA VAL A 20 1.40 -6.54 3.63
C VAL A 20 0.20 -6.76 4.54
N ILE A 21 -0.48 -5.68 4.89
CA ILE A 21 -1.76 -5.70 5.60
C ILE A 21 -2.83 -5.02 4.76
N PHE A 22 -4.05 -5.56 4.82
CA PHE A 22 -5.22 -4.88 4.31
C PHE A 22 -5.73 -3.89 5.35
N ASP A 23 -5.79 -2.61 4.99
CA ASP A 23 -6.29 -1.51 5.82
C ASP A 23 -7.60 -0.98 5.22
N PRO A 24 -8.76 -1.55 5.60
CA PRO A 24 -10.05 -1.02 5.21
C PRO A 24 -10.35 0.24 6.02
N GLY A 25 -10.50 1.36 5.32
CA GLY A 25 -10.82 2.64 5.93
C GLY A 25 -11.98 3.33 5.24
N SER A 26 -12.93 3.86 6.02
CA SER A 26 -13.98 4.74 5.50
C SER A 26 -13.61 6.19 5.76
N LYS A 27 -13.55 7.02 4.73
CA LYS A 27 -13.38 8.48 4.88
C LYS A 27 -14.71 9.18 4.63
N VAL A 28 -15.13 10.00 5.59
CA VAL A 28 -16.26 10.93 5.41
C VAL A 28 -15.79 12.11 4.59
N MET A 29 -16.56 12.45 3.55
CA MET A 29 -16.36 13.62 2.70
C MET A 29 -17.48 14.63 2.97
N ASN A 30 -17.14 15.93 2.87
CA ASN A 30 -18.09 17.03 3.06
C ASN A 30 -18.87 16.95 4.39
N ALA A 31 -18.18 16.57 5.48
CA ALA A 31 -18.79 16.23 6.77
C ALA A 31 -19.68 17.33 7.34
N SER A 32 -19.34 18.61 7.09
CA SER A 32 -20.10 19.77 7.57
C SER A 32 -21.26 20.20 6.66
N THR A 33 -21.64 19.38 5.67
CA THR A 33 -22.71 19.71 4.71
C THR A 33 -23.85 18.70 4.80
N ALA A 34 -25.06 19.13 4.40
CA ALA A 34 -26.22 18.24 4.28
C ALA A 34 -26.03 17.10 3.25
N LYS A 35 -25.01 17.20 2.38
CA LYS A 35 -24.64 16.19 1.37
C LYS A 35 -23.31 15.51 1.73
N SER A 36 -23.16 15.09 2.98
CA SER A 36 -22.02 14.27 3.36
C SER A 36 -22.08 12.91 2.65
N THR A 37 -20.91 12.41 2.22
CA THR A 37 -20.78 11.12 1.55
C THR A 37 -19.66 10.29 2.17
N VAL A 38 -19.76 8.97 2.08
CA VAL A 38 -18.72 8.05 2.55
C VAL A 38 -17.91 7.57 1.35
N LYS A 39 -16.59 7.69 1.43
CA LYS A 39 -15.65 7.07 0.48
C LYS A 39 -14.96 5.90 1.15
N ALA A 40 -15.35 4.69 0.77
CA ALA A 40 -14.64 3.48 1.17
C ALA A 40 -13.23 3.44 0.53
N ARG A 41 -12.25 2.98 1.29
CA ARG A 41 -10.86 2.80 0.86
C ARG A 41 -10.41 1.38 1.23
N SER A 42 -9.80 0.73 0.26
CA SER A 42 -9.29 -0.64 0.36
C SER A 42 -7.79 -0.59 0.17
N GLN A 43 -7.05 -0.02 1.14
CA GLN A 43 -5.61 0.14 1.00
C GLN A 43 -4.87 -1.13 1.41
N PHE A 44 -3.79 -1.43 0.69
CA PHE A 44 -2.79 -2.39 1.13
C PHE A 44 -1.57 -1.60 1.61
N ARG A 45 -1.10 -1.91 2.82
CA ARG A 45 0.00 -1.18 3.48
C ARG A 45 1.10 -2.13 3.89
N MET A 46 2.30 -1.59 4.05
CA MET A 46 3.44 -2.29 4.62
C MET A 46 4.41 -1.32 5.28
N SER A 47 5.26 -1.84 6.15
CA SER A 47 6.39 -1.06 6.68
C SER A 47 7.47 -0.89 5.62
N VAL A 48 8.05 0.31 5.52
CA VAL A 48 9.15 0.62 4.58
C VAL A 48 10.34 -0.33 4.75
N ARG A 49 10.57 -0.85 5.97
CA ARG A 49 11.65 -1.81 6.24
C ARG A 49 11.54 -3.12 5.44
N HIS A 50 10.33 -3.47 4.99
CA HIS A 50 10.04 -4.67 4.20
C HIS A 50 9.81 -4.36 2.70
N LEU A 51 9.87 -3.09 2.32
CA LEU A 51 9.48 -2.65 0.97
C LEU A 51 10.34 -3.27 -0.12
N ALA A 52 11.61 -3.54 0.17
CA ALA A 52 12.55 -4.20 -0.75
C ALA A 52 12.04 -5.57 -1.23
N GLU A 53 11.25 -6.29 -0.43
CA GLU A 53 10.80 -7.65 -0.72
C GLU A 53 9.78 -7.72 -1.85
N LEU A 54 9.10 -6.61 -2.13
CA LEU A 54 8.18 -6.50 -3.26
C LEU A 54 8.87 -6.42 -4.61
N TYR A 55 10.17 -6.10 -4.65
CA TYR A 55 10.86 -5.74 -5.87
C TYR A 55 12.02 -6.70 -6.16
N GLN A 56 12.37 -6.81 -7.44
CA GLN A 56 13.59 -7.51 -7.86
C GLN A 56 14.82 -6.62 -7.66
N LYS A 57 14.66 -5.31 -7.88
CA LYS A 57 15.69 -4.29 -7.63
C LYS A 57 15.13 -3.23 -6.69
N PHE A 58 15.89 -2.84 -5.67
CA PHE A 58 15.50 -1.80 -4.73
C PHE A 58 16.71 -0.98 -4.29
N GLU A 59 16.92 0.17 -4.92
CA GLU A 59 18.19 0.91 -4.81
C GLU A 59 17.99 2.43 -4.72
N PRO A 60 18.95 3.16 -4.14
CA PRO A 60 18.95 4.62 -4.19
C PRO A 60 19.19 5.12 -5.62
N VAL A 61 18.39 6.09 -6.07
CA VAL A 61 18.58 6.75 -7.36
C VAL A 61 19.23 8.10 -7.11
N LYS A 62 20.27 8.42 -7.89
CA LYS A 62 20.85 9.76 -7.92
C LYS A 62 20.11 10.59 -8.98
N PHE A 63 19.73 11.80 -8.59
CA PHE A 63 19.15 12.81 -9.46
C PHE A 63 20.22 13.83 -9.83
#